data_AF-G4FP04-F1
#
_entry.id   AF-G4FP04-F1
#
_cell.length_a   1.000
_cell.length_b   1.000
_cell.length_c   1.000
_cell.angle_alpha   90.00
_cell.angle_beta   90.00
_cell.angle_gamma   90.00
#
_symmetry.space_group_name_H-M   'P 1'
#
loop_
_entity.id
_entity.type
_entity.pdbx_description
1 polymer ?
#
loop_
_entity_poly.entity_id
_entity_poly.type
_entity_poly.pdbx_seq_one_letter_code
_entity_poly.pdbx_strand_id
1 'polypeptide(L)'
;MPEQSIFGAGPLSRADAERIEATLLPNLDRHHLRLLAHCLRSFQAIADPRQSGPLPDRRTLEQWLLQQPQFLDEPQFRDLLLKQFLAAAQQLEDLAKQQDLSPLELNLEALIEASTRASKARLEGPHKHPSNCDHPIQASSPS
;
A
#
# COMPACT_ATOMS: atom_id res chain seq x y z
N MET A 1 2.00 -28.67 14.89
CA MET A 1 1.48 -27.30 15.17
C MET A 1 2.67 -26.40 15.45
N PRO A 2 2.90 -25.27 14.75
CA PRO A 2 2.39 -24.83 13.45
C PRO A 2 3.48 -24.93 12.36
N GLU A 3 3.17 -25.54 11.21
CA GLU A 3 3.93 -25.30 9.98
C GLU A 3 3.48 -23.94 9.43
N GLN A 4 4.12 -22.88 9.88
CA GLN A 4 4.06 -21.61 9.16
C GLN A 4 4.97 -21.78 7.95
N SER A 5 4.38 -22.12 6.81
CA SER A 5 5.08 -22.14 5.52
C SER A 5 5.57 -20.74 5.18
N ILE A 6 6.85 -20.47 5.46
CA ILE A 6 7.47 -19.15 5.33
C ILE A 6 7.73 -18.77 3.86
N PHE A 7 7.58 -19.68 2.88
CA PHE A 7 8.08 -19.43 1.51
C PHE A 7 7.22 -19.92 0.33
N GLY A 8 5.92 -20.20 0.51
CA GLY A 8 5.05 -20.72 -0.57
C GLY A 8 3.72 -20.00 -0.81
N ALA A 9 3.26 -19.19 0.13
CA ALA A 9 2.12 -18.31 0.01
C ALA A 9 2.58 -16.93 0.49
N GLY A 10 2.42 -15.88 -0.31
CA GLY A 10 2.85 -14.54 0.09
C GLY A 10 2.27 -14.14 1.45
N PRO A 11 2.82 -13.11 2.14
CA PRO A 11 2.37 -12.68 3.47
C PRO A 11 0.92 -12.16 3.52
N LEU A 12 0.19 -12.25 2.40
CA LEU A 12 -1.25 -12.11 2.32
C LEU A 12 -1.87 -13.51 2.22
N SER A 13 -2.71 -13.85 3.20
CA SER A 13 -3.53 -15.06 3.11
C SER A 13 -4.39 -15.04 1.85
N ARG A 14 -4.74 -16.21 1.32
CA ARG A 14 -5.66 -16.29 0.16
C ARG A 14 -6.96 -15.51 0.42
N ALA A 15 -7.51 -15.65 1.62
CA ALA A 15 -8.69 -14.91 2.06
C ALA A 15 -8.47 -13.38 2.03
N ASP A 16 -7.29 -12.88 2.41
CA ASP A 16 -6.96 -11.45 2.36
C ASP A 16 -6.89 -10.97 0.90
N ALA A 17 -6.28 -11.75 0.02
CA ALA A 17 -6.22 -11.44 -1.41
C ALA A 17 -7.61 -11.45 -2.06
N GLU A 18 -8.47 -12.41 -1.70
CA GLU A 18 -9.86 -12.48 -2.18
C GLU A 18 -10.69 -11.29 -1.67
N ARG A 19 -10.49 -10.85 -0.43
CA ARG A 19 -11.13 -9.63 0.10
C ARG A 19 -10.71 -8.38 -0.66
N ILE A 20 -9.44 -8.27 -1.04
CA ILE A 20 -8.96 -7.16 -1.88
C ILE A 20 -9.56 -7.24 -3.29
N GLU A 21 -9.64 -8.43 -3.89
CA GLU A 21 -10.24 -8.61 -5.21
C GLU A 21 -11.76 -8.38 -5.25
N ALA A 22 -12.45 -8.67 -4.14
CA ALA A 22 -13.87 -8.38 -3.99
C ALA A 22 -14.17 -6.89 -3.92
N THR A 23 -13.17 -6.03 -3.70
CA THR A 23 -13.36 -4.58 -3.75
C THR A 23 -13.61 -4.11 -5.18
N LEU A 24 -14.50 -3.14 -5.35
CA LEU A 24 -14.75 -2.47 -6.64
C LEU A 24 -13.67 -1.42 -6.98
N LEU A 25 -12.49 -1.52 -6.35
CA LEU A 25 -11.39 -0.60 -6.55
C LEU A 25 -10.78 -0.79 -7.95
N PRO A 26 -10.32 0.31 -8.57
CA PRO A 26 -9.59 0.21 -9.83
C PRO A 26 -8.30 -0.61 -9.63
N ASN A 27 -7.80 -1.20 -10.71
CA ASN A 27 -6.71 -2.19 -10.65
C ASN A 27 -5.46 -1.65 -9.93
N LEU A 28 -5.11 -0.39 -10.18
CA LEU A 28 -3.99 0.30 -9.55
C LEU A 28 -4.16 0.40 -8.02
N ASP A 29 -5.35 0.74 -7.54
CA ASP A 29 -5.64 0.81 -6.10
C ASP A 29 -5.60 -0.56 -5.45
N ARG A 30 -6.10 -1.60 -6.12
CA ARG A 30 -5.97 -2.98 -5.63
C ARG A 30 -4.52 -3.43 -5.53
N HIS A 31 -3.68 -3.04 -6.49
CA HIS A 31 -2.25 -3.33 -6.45
C HIS A 31 -1.56 -2.61 -5.28
N HIS A 32 -1.85 -1.32 -5.10
CA HIS A 32 -1.30 -0.52 -4.00
C HIS A 32 -1.75 -1.05 -2.64
N LEU A 33 -3.03 -1.42 -2.50
CA LEU A 33 -3.59 -2.04 -1.30
C LEU A 33 -2.90 -3.37 -0.96
N ARG A 34 -2.67 -4.23 -1.97
CA ARG A 34 -1.89 -5.47 -1.79
C ARG A 34 -0.48 -5.17 -1.29
N LEU A 35 0.19 -4.19 -1.87
CA LEU A 35 1.54 -3.81 -1.45
C LEU A 35 1.57 -3.31 0.00
N LEU A 36 0.65 -2.42 0.39
CA LEU A 36 0.56 -1.91 1.75
C LEU A 36 0.25 -3.03 2.75
N ALA A 37 -0.73 -3.89 2.44
CA ALA A 37 -1.11 -4.99 3.30
C ALA A 37 0.05 -6.01 3.45
N HIS A 38 0.79 -6.27 2.38
CA HIS A 38 2.02 -7.06 2.43
C HIS A 38 3.05 -6.44 3.38
N CYS A 39 3.35 -5.14 3.22
CA CYS A 39 4.32 -4.44 4.06
C CYS A 39 3.91 -4.43 5.54
N LEU A 40 2.63 -4.20 5.83
CA LEU A 40 2.10 -4.22 7.20
C LEU A 40 2.31 -5.59 7.87
N ARG A 41 2.01 -6.68 7.16
CA ARG A 41 2.22 -8.05 7.65
C ARG A 41 3.69 -8.32 7.92
N SER A 42 4.59 -7.85 7.05
CA SER A 42 6.03 -7.91 7.31
C SER A 42 6.41 -7.14 8.57
N PHE A 43 5.90 -5.93 8.77
CA PHE A 43 6.18 -5.15 9.98
C PHE A 43 5.67 -5.83 11.25
N GLN A 44 4.47 -6.41 11.22
CA GLN A 44 3.92 -7.18 12.33
C GLN A 44 4.79 -8.41 12.64
N ALA A 45 5.27 -9.12 11.62
CA ALA A 45 6.20 -10.25 11.80
C ALA A 45 7.56 -9.82 12.37
N ILE A 46 8.06 -8.64 11.99
CA ILE A 46 9.31 -8.07 12.52
C ILE A 46 9.12 -7.58 13.96
N ALA A 47 7.94 -7.05 14.29
CA ALA A 47 7.62 -6.52 15.60
C ALA A 47 7.25 -7.61 16.63
N ASP A 48 6.97 -8.84 16.19
CA ASP A 48 6.58 -9.98 17.03
C ASP A 48 7.55 -10.16 18.23
N PRO A 49 7.03 -10.30 19.46
CA PRO A 49 5.63 -10.53 19.84
C PRO A 49 4.76 -9.26 20.00
N ARG A 50 5.25 -8.07 19.62
CA ARG A 50 4.47 -6.83 19.74
C ARG A 50 3.42 -6.72 18.63
N GLN A 51 2.15 -6.72 19.05
CA GLN A 51 1.00 -6.57 18.15
C GLN A 51 0.43 -5.15 18.13
N SER A 52 0.97 -4.25 18.96
CA SER A 52 0.53 -2.86 19.08
C SER A 52 1.72 -1.92 19.31
N GLY A 53 1.54 -0.65 18.97
CA GLY A 53 2.57 0.39 19.06
C GLY A 53 3.16 0.84 17.71
N PRO A 54 4.33 1.51 17.73
CA PRO A 54 4.95 2.09 16.55
C PRO A 54 5.52 1.01 15.62
N LEU A 55 5.61 1.34 14.33
CA LEU A 55 6.31 0.48 13.36
C LEU A 55 7.80 0.37 13.69
N PRO A 56 8.45 -0.76 13.32
CA PRO A 56 9.89 -0.91 13.49
C PRO A 56 10.67 0.20 12.77
N ASP A 57 11.63 0.79 13.47
CA ASP A 57 12.52 1.81 12.93
C ASP A 57 13.37 1.28 11.77
N ARG A 58 13.89 2.22 10.95
CA ARG A 58 14.78 1.92 9.82
C ARG A 58 15.88 0.90 10.17
N ARG A 59 16.56 1.08 11.32
CA ARG A 59 17.65 0.18 11.73
C ARG A 59 17.19 -1.26 11.94
N THR A 60 16.01 -1.45 12.51
CA THR A 60 15.42 -2.78 12.71
C THR A 60 15.06 -3.43 11.38
N LEU A 61 14.52 -2.66 10.44
CA LEU A 61 14.23 -3.13 9.08
C LEU A 61 15.50 -3.52 8.32
N GLU A 62 16.54 -2.69 8.39
CA GLU A 62 17.84 -2.98 7.78
C GLU A 62 18.45 -4.27 8.33
N GLN A 63 18.43 -4.44 9.65
CA GLN A 63 18.90 -5.67 10.29
C GLN A 63 18.09 -6.88 9.84
N TRP A 64 16.76 -6.78 9.83
CA TRP A 64 15.90 -7.88 9.38
C TRP A 64 16.16 -8.26 7.92
N LEU A 65 16.35 -7.28 7.03
CA LEU A 65 16.70 -7.50 5.62
C LEU A 65 18.05 -8.20 5.45
N LEU A 66 19.04 -7.88 6.30
CA LEU A 66 20.35 -8.56 6.31
C LEU A 66 20.26 -10.00 6.81
N GLN A 67 19.26 -10.33 7.62
CA GLN A 67 19.02 -11.70 8.09
C GLN A 67 18.23 -12.54 7.08
N GLN A 68 17.66 -11.94 6.03
CA GLN A 68 16.93 -12.69 5.01
C GLN A 68 17.88 -13.34 3.99
N PRO A 69 17.87 -14.68 3.87
CA PRO A 69 18.79 -15.38 2.98
C PRO A 69 18.56 -15.02 1.49
N GLN A 70 17.31 -14.69 1.11
CA GLN A 70 16.99 -14.33 -0.28
C GLN A 70 17.58 -12.98 -0.73
N PHE A 71 18.11 -12.17 0.18
CA PHE A 71 18.63 -10.84 -0.11
C PHE A 71 20.13 -10.70 0.21
N LEU A 72 20.83 -11.79 0.54
CA LEU A 72 22.24 -11.75 0.93
C LEU A 72 23.15 -11.25 -0.21
N ASP A 73 22.97 -11.76 -1.42
CA ASP A 73 23.75 -11.41 -2.61
C ASP A 73 23.20 -10.22 -3.41
N GLU A 74 22.09 -9.62 -2.99
CA GLU A 74 21.37 -8.58 -3.73
C GLU A 74 21.34 -7.23 -2.98
N PRO A 75 22.48 -6.56 -2.77
CA PRO A 75 22.55 -5.33 -1.97
C PRO A 75 21.73 -4.17 -2.56
N GLN A 76 21.64 -4.08 -3.89
CA GLN A 76 20.85 -3.05 -4.57
C GLN A 76 19.35 -3.26 -4.35
N PHE A 77 18.89 -4.52 -4.41
CA PHE A 77 17.50 -4.86 -4.14
C PHE A 77 17.13 -4.58 -2.68
N ARG A 78 18.02 -4.87 -1.73
CA ARG A 78 17.81 -4.53 -0.31
C ARG A 78 17.58 -3.04 -0.10
N ASP A 79 18.37 -2.19 -0.73
CA ASP A 79 18.23 -0.73 -0.60
C ASP A 79 16.90 -0.24 -1.18
N LEU A 80 16.50 -0.79 -2.34
CA LEU A 80 15.21 -0.49 -2.96
C LEU A 80 14.04 -0.98 -2.11
N LEU A 81 14.13 -2.20 -1.57
CA LEU A 81 13.12 -2.79 -0.70
C LEU A 81 13.00 -2.01 0.61
N LEU A 82 14.12 -1.57 1.20
CA LEU A 82 14.12 -0.70 2.38
C LEU A 82 13.41 0.62 2.10
N LYS A 83 13.71 1.28 0.97
CA LYS A 83 13.00 2.50 0.55
C LYS A 83 11.51 2.25 0.40
N GLN A 84 11.12 1.12 -0.21
CA GLN A 84 9.73 0.74 -0.36
C GLN A 84 9.04 0.52 0.98
N PHE A 85 9.71 -0.15 1.93
CA PHE A 85 9.21 -0.32 3.29
C PHE A 85 9.03 1.01 3.99
N LEU A 86 10.00 1.92 3.94
CA LEU A 86 9.89 3.23 4.61
C LEU A 86 8.76 4.08 4.02
N ALA A 87 8.58 4.05 2.70
CA ALA A 87 7.45 4.73 2.05
C ALA A 87 6.11 4.11 2.44
N ALA A 88 6.04 2.79 2.62
CA ALA A 88 4.84 2.11 3.12
C ALA A 88 4.59 2.42 4.60
N ALA A 89 5.64 2.43 5.43
CA ALA A 89 5.57 2.75 6.85
C ALA A 89 4.98 4.14 7.06
N GLN A 90 5.46 5.14 6.32
CA GLN A 90 4.94 6.49 6.41
C GLN A 90 3.43 6.57 6.06
N GLN A 91 2.99 5.82 5.05
CA GLN A 91 1.58 5.75 4.66
C GLN A 91 0.72 5.05 5.72
N LEU A 92 1.23 3.98 6.31
CA LEU A 92 0.56 3.27 7.40
C LEU A 92 0.46 4.15 8.65
N GLU A 93 1.51 4.90 9.00
CA GLU A 93 1.47 5.84 10.12
C GLU A 93 0.44 6.96 9.92
N ASP A 94 0.35 7.52 8.72
CA ASP A 94 -0.66 8.53 8.40
C ASP A 94 -2.07 7.96 8.50
N LEU A 95 -2.29 6.77 7.96
CA LEU A 95 -3.56 6.05 8.04
C LEU A 95 -3.94 5.73 9.49
N ALA A 96 -2.98 5.29 10.30
CA ALA A 96 -3.18 5.00 11.71
C ALA A 96 -3.62 6.24 12.49
N LYS A 97 -2.99 7.40 12.23
CA LYS A 97 -3.40 8.69 12.80
C LYS A 97 -4.82 9.09 12.40
N GLN A 98 -5.22 8.82 11.15
CA GLN A 98 -6.59 9.11 10.69
C GLN A 98 -7.64 8.25 11.41
N GLN A 99 -7.29 7.04 11.83
CA GLN A 99 -8.19 6.10 12.49
C GLN A 99 -8.05 6.09 14.02
N ASP A 100 -7.19 6.95 14.60
CA ASP A 100 -6.83 6.99 16.03
C ASP A 100 -6.32 5.63 16.57
N LEU A 101 -5.54 4.91 15.76
CA LEU A 101 -4.97 3.60 16.07
C LEU A 101 -3.44 3.64 16.06
N SER A 102 -2.79 2.66 16.68
CA SER A 102 -1.36 2.45 16.47
C SER A 102 -1.12 1.84 15.08
N PRO A 103 0.00 2.16 14.41
CA PRO A 103 0.24 1.67 13.05
C PRO A 103 0.43 0.15 12.96
N LEU A 104 0.87 -0.53 14.04
CA LEU A 104 0.90 -1.99 14.10
C LEU A 104 -0.49 -2.63 14.29
N GLU A 105 -1.47 -1.89 14.82
CA GLU A 105 -2.85 -2.37 15.05
C GLU A 105 -3.72 -2.25 13.81
N LEU A 106 -3.19 -1.65 12.74
CA LEU A 106 -3.88 -1.60 11.47
C LEU A 106 -4.19 -3.00 10.96
N ASN A 107 -5.36 -3.11 10.36
CA ASN A 107 -5.86 -4.35 9.77
C ASN A 107 -6.25 -4.12 8.32
N LEU A 108 -6.40 -5.21 7.58
CA LEU A 108 -6.77 -5.18 6.16
C LEU A 108 -8.04 -4.35 5.90
N GLU A 109 -9.01 -4.40 6.79
CA GLU A 109 -10.26 -3.63 6.68
C GLU A 109 -10.02 -2.11 6.69
N ALA A 110 -9.17 -1.62 7.59
CA ALA A 110 -8.79 -0.21 7.63
C ALA A 110 -8.06 0.22 6.35
N LEU A 111 -7.22 -0.67 5.78
CA LEU A 111 -6.57 -0.41 4.50
C LEU A 111 -7.57 -0.36 3.34
N ILE A 112 -8.52 -1.29 3.28
CA ILE A 112 -9.59 -1.30 2.26
C ILE A 112 -10.44 -0.03 2.34
N GLU A 113 -10.84 0.37 3.55
CA GLU A 113 -11.63 1.57 3.77
C GLU A 113 -10.89 2.83 3.32
N ALA A 114 -9.61 2.97 3.73
CA ALA A 114 -8.78 4.10 3.33
C ALA A 114 -8.56 4.15 1.82
N SER A 115 -8.26 3.01 1.18
CA SER A 115 -8.13 2.93 -0.29
C SER A 115 -9.44 3.31 -0.98
N THR A 116 -10.59 2.82 -0.49
CA THR A 116 -11.91 3.17 -1.05
C THR A 116 -12.20 4.64 -0.91
N ARG A 117 -11.92 5.24 0.25
CA ARG A 117 -12.06 6.67 0.50
C ARG A 117 -11.17 7.49 -0.43
N ALA A 118 -9.91 7.10 -0.61
CA ALA A 118 -8.98 7.78 -1.50
C ALA A 118 -9.37 7.67 -2.98
N SER A 119 -9.79 6.48 -3.45
CA SER A 119 -10.30 6.29 -4.81
C SER A 119 -11.54 7.14 -5.05
N LYS A 120 -12.48 7.13 -4.11
CA LYS A 120 -13.71 7.94 -4.19
C LYS A 120 -13.39 9.43 -4.23
N ALA A 121 -12.49 9.92 -3.37
CA ALA A 121 -12.07 11.32 -3.37
C ALA A 121 -11.40 11.76 -4.68
N ARG A 122 -10.70 10.86 -5.39
CA ARG A 122 -10.17 11.16 -6.74
C ARG A 122 -11.24 11.22 -7.82
N LEU A 123 -12.29 10.40 -7.69
CA LEU A 123 -13.44 10.39 -8.60
C LEU A 123 -14.39 11.57 -8.35
N GLU A 124 -14.56 11.97 -7.09
CA GLU A 124 -15.41 13.10 -6.66
C GLU A 124 -14.67 14.44 -6.63
N GLY A 125 -13.33 14.42 -6.66
CA GLY A 125 -12.49 15.61 -6.73
C GLY A 125 -12.77 16.37 -8.03
N PRO A 126 -12.71 17.71 -8.02
CA PRO A 126 -13.14 18.51 -9.16
C PRO A 126 -12.31 18.10 -10.37
N HIS A 127 -12.99 17.51 -11.35
CA HIS A 127 -12.53 17.40 -12.72
C HIS A 127 -12.07 18.78 -13.16
N LYS A 128 -10.78 19.08 -13.01
CA LYS A 128 -10.10 20.11 -13.78
C LYS A 128 -9.96 19.54 -15.19
N HIS A 129 -11.09 19.36 -15.85
CA HIS A 129 -11.15 19.19 -17.27
C HIS A 129 -10.71 20.53 -17.85
N PRO A 130 -9.58 20.62 -18.59
CA PRO A 130 -9.40 21.73 -19.49
C PRO A 130 -10.42 21.53 -20.62
N SER A 131 -11.69 21.87 -20.37
CA SER A 131 -12.68 22.18 -21.39
C SER A 131 -12.25 23.49 -22.04
N ASN A 132 -11.15 23.45 -22.79
CA ASN A 132 -10.89 24.39 -23.86
C ASN A 132 -10.76 23.59 -25.16
N CYS A 133 -11.83 22.88 -25.51
CA CYS A 133 -12.11 22.59 -26.91
C CYS A 133 -12.58 23.91 -27.52
N ASP A 134 -11.62 24.76 -27.86
CA ASP A 134 -11.80 25.85 -28.80
C ASP A 134 -12.16 25.20 -30.14
N HIS A 135 -13.47 25.04 -30.39
CA HIS A 135 -13.97 24.79 -31.73
C HIS A 135 -13.89 26.13 -32.46
N PRO A 136 -13.08 26.28 -33.52
CA PRO A 136 -13.20 27.45 -34.37
C PRO A 136 -14.60 27.45 -34.98
N ILE A 137 -15.40 28.43 -34.56
CA ILE A 137 -16.70 28.76 -35.14
C ILE A 137 -16.49 28.95 -36.65
N GLN A 138 -17.27 28.21 -37.43
CA GLN A 138 -17.40 28.37 -38.87
C GLN A 138 -17.54 29.85 -39.27
N ALA A 139 -16.59 30.37 -40.04
CA ALA A 139 -16.82 31.53 -40.88
C ALA A 139 -17.50 31.05 -42.17
N SER A 140 -18.82 31.18 -42.19
CA SER A 140 -19.61 31.17 -43.42
C SER A 140 -19.05 32.20 -44.40
N SER A 141 -18.82 31.77 -45.64
CA SER A 141 -18.63 32.66 -46.81
C SER A 141 -19.78 33.68 -46.90
N PRO A 142 -19.59 34.85 -47.55
CA PRO A 142 -19.93 34.89 -48.98
C PRO A 142 -19.15 35.91 -49.85
N SER A 143 -19.31 35.68 -51.16
CA SER A 143 -19.22 36.58 -52.33
C SER A 143 -17.85 37.00 -52.87
#